data_AF-A0A843W6A4-F1
#
_entry.id   AF-A0A843W6A4-F1
#
_cell.length_a   1.000
_cell.length_b   1.000
_cell.length_c   1.000
_cell.angle_alpha   90.00
_cell.angle_beta   90.00
_cell.angle_gamma   90.00
#
_symmetry.space_group_name_H-M   'P 1'
#
loop_
_entity.id
_entity.type
_entity.pdbx_description
1 polymer ?
#
loop_
_entity_poly.entity_id
_entity_poly.type
_entity_poly.pdbx_seq_one_letter_code
_entity_poly.pdbx_strand_id
1 'polypeptide(L)'
;MSDCQLSLSQSSVQKHASLGQDQSSMLKVICSQRDRFRTRLRETEEEVRQLKEKIGVLTVELEKTKADNVKLYGKIRYVQDYSLEKLVSRGSKKSYEDVETGFSSDVESKYKKIYEEDINPFAAFSKKERDQRYKELGLRDKITLSSGRFLLGNKYARTFIFFYSIGLHLLVFTCLYRMSALSYLSTTNMQDEHVLKAGNAVLHVL
;
A
#
# COMPACT_ATOMS: atom_id res chain seq x y z
N MET A 1 78.50 22.78 -11.68
CA MET A 1 77.42 21.94 -12.26
C MET A 1 76.81 20.96 -11.25
N SER A 2 77.48 20.66 -10.13
CA SER A 2 76.99 19.71 -9.11
C SER A 2 75.86 20.25 -8.23
N ASP A 3 75.85 21.55 -7.91
CA ASP A 3 74.85 22.14 -7.00
C ASP A 3 73.43 22.23 -7.60
N CYS A 4 73.32 22.28 -8.92
CA CYS A 4 72.03 22.35 -9.62
C CYS A 4 71.33 20.97 -9.66
N GLN A 5 72.08 19.86 -9.62
CA GLN A 5 71.51 18.51 -9.51
C GLN A 5 71.03 18.20 -8.08
N LEU A 6 71.69 18.72 -7.05
CA LEU A 6 71.24 18.55 -5.66
C LEU A 6 69.92 19.28 -5.38
N SER A 7 69.72 20.48 -5.94
CA SER A 7 68.47 21.24 -5.72
C SER A 7 67.25 20.60 -6.41
N LEU A 8 67.43 20.01 -7.61
CA LEU A 8 66.37 19.26 -8.30
C LEU A 8 65.98 17.99 -7.53
N SER A 9 66.96 17.34 -6.90
CA SER A 9 66.78 16.12 -6.11
C SER A 9 66.08 16.40 -4.77
N GLN A 10 66.40 17.51 -4.09
CA GLN A 10 65.67 17.94 -2.88
C GLN A 10 64.23 18.38 -3.21
N SER A 11 64.04 19.12 -4.31
CA SER A 11 62.71 19.57 -4.73
C SER A 11 61.77 18.41 -5.07
N SER A 12 62.26 17.36 -5.75
CA SER A 12 61.46 16.18 -6.08
C SER A 12 61.10 15.35 -4.84
N VAL A 13 62.04 15.15 -3.90
CA VAL A 13 61.79 14.45 -2.63
C VAL A 13 60.77 15.19 -1.76
N GLN A 14 60.86 16.52 -1.69
CA GLN A 14 59.94 17.34 -0.90
C GLN A 14 58.52 17.37 -1.48
N LYS A 15 58.41 17.35 -2.82
CA LYS A 15 57.13 17.28 -3.54
C LYS A 15 56.45 15.90 -3.39
N HIS A 16 57.23 14.82 -3.34
CA HIS A 16 56.71 13.48 -3.08
C HIS A 16 56.26 13.31 -1.62
N ALA A 17 56.97 13.90 -0.66
CA ALA A 17 56.59 13.89 0.75
C ALA A 17 55.28 14.67 1.00
N SER A 18 55.10 15.85 0.39
CA SER A 18 53.85 16.61 0.49
C SER A 18 52.67 15.89 -0.15
N LEU A 19 52.87 15.24 -1.30
CA LEU A 19 51.83 14.47 -1.98
C LEU A 19 51.37 13.25 -1.15
N GLY A 20 52.32 12.56 -0.49
CA GLY A 20 52.01 11.44 0.41
C GLY A 20 51.27 11.89 1.68
N GLN A 21 51.57 13.08 2.18
CA GLN A 21 50.90 13.68 3.34
C GLN A 21 49.45 14.09 3.01
N ASP A 22 49.19 14.64 1.82
CA ASP A 22 47.85 14.95 1.34
C ASP A 22 47.01 13.69 1.10
N GLN A 23 47.61 12.64 0.53
CA GLN A 23 46.91 11.35 0.39
C GLN A 23 46.57 10.72 1.74
N SER A 24 47.49 10.79 2.72
CA SER A 24 47.23 10.36 4.10
C SER A 24 46.11 11.17 4.76
N SER A 25 46.07 12.49 4.54
CA SER A 25 45.02 13.38 5.02
C SER A 25 43.66 13.05 4.39
N MET A 26 43.62 12.85 3.07
CA MET A 26 42.41 12.45 2.34
C MET A 26 41.86 11.10 2.80
N LEU A 27 42.73 10.10 2.99
CA LEU A 27 42.35 8.79 3.52
C LEU A 27 41.81 8.87 4.95
N LYS A 28 42.37 9.75 5.80
CA LYS A 28 41.84 10.00 7.15
C LYS A 28 40.44 10.60 7.11
N VAL A 29 40.17 11.53 6.20
CA VAL A 29 38.84 12.12 6.02
C VAL A 29 37.83 11.08 5.53
N ILE A 30 38.21 10.21 4.59
CA ILE A 30 37.35 9.13 4.12
C ILE A 30 37.06 8.11 5.23
N CYS A 31 38.07 7.75 6.02
CA CYS A 31 37.89 6.88 7.19
C CYS A 31 36.92 7.51 8.20
N SER A 32 37.09 8.79 8.54
CA SER A 32 36.21 9.45 9.52
C SER A 32 34.77 9.57 9.02
N GLN A 33 34.57 9.83 7.72
CA GLN A 33 33.24 9.83 7.11
C GLN A 33 32.60 8.44 7.14
N ARG A 34 33.32 7.41 6.72
CA ARG A 34 32.87 6.02 6.77
C ARG A 34 32.48 5.63 8.19
N ASP A 35 33.30 5.97 9.17
CA ASP A 35 33.06 5.61 10.57
C ASP A 35 31.82 6.34 11.10
N ARG A 36 31.60 7.61 10.74
CA ARG A 36 30.37 8.35 11.07
C ARG A 36 29.12 7.74 10.44
N PHE A 37 29.18 7.31 9.17
CA PHE A 37 28.07 6.61 8.53
C PHE A 37 27.81 5.26 9.19
N ARG A 38 28.87 4.53 9.55
CA ARG A 38 28.76 3.24 10.22
C ARG A 38 28.15 3.37 11.62
N THR A 39 28.51 4.42 12.37
CA THR A 39 27.90 4.74 13.66
C THR A 39 26.41 5.02 13.51
N ARG A 40 26.02 5.88 12.55
CA ARG A 40 24.60 6.20 12.29
C ARG A 40 23.78 5.00 11.82
N LEU A 41 24.38 4.14 10.99
CA LEU A 41 23.74 2.91 10.55
C LEU A 41 23.47 2.00 11.75
N ARG A 42 24.47 1.82 12.63
CA ARG A 42 24.32 1.00 13.84
C ARG A 42 23.27 1.57 14.80
N GLU A 43 23.23 2.89 14.98
CA GLU A 43 22.21 3.57 15.80
C GLU A 43 20.81 3.32 15.22
N THR A 44 20.63 3.52 13.91
CA THR A 44 19.34 3.28 13.25
C THR A 44 18.92 1.81 13.31
N GLU A 45 19.85 0.88 13.10
CA GLU A 45 19.59 -0.56 13.21
C GLU A 45 19.14 -0.95 14.63
N GLU A 46 19.77 -0.37 15.65
CA GLU A 46 19.39 -0.59 17.05
C GLU A 46 18.02 0.02 17.38
N GLU A 47 17.72 1.23 16.88
CA GLU A 47 16.38 1.83 17.02
C GLU A 47 15.31 0.95 16.37
N VAL A 48 15.57 0.42 15.17
CA VAL A 48 14.65 -0.50 14.48
C VAL A 48 14.46 -1.78 15.30
N ARG A 49 15.52 -2.32 15.90
CA ARG A 49 15.45 -3.50 16.77
C ARG A 49 14.57 -3.22 18.00
N GLN A 50 14.79 -2.10 18.66
CA GLN A 50 14.01 -1.67 19.83
C GLN A 50 12.54 -1.42 19.49
N LEU A 51 12.25 -0.79 18.35
CA LEU A 51 10.88 -0.58 17.91
C LEU A 51 10.16 -1.91 17.61
N LYS A 52 10.83 -2.85 16.97
CA LYS A 52 10.27 -4.20 16.73
C LYS A 52 9.98 -4.94 18.03
N GLU A 53 10.88 -4.85 19.01
CA GLU A 53 10.68 -5.44 20.33
C GLU A 53 9.47 -4.80 21.04
N LYS A 54 9.38 -3.46 21.05
CA LYS A 54 8.23 -2.73 21.61
C LYS A 54 6.91 -3.13 20.95
N ILE A 55 6.89 -3.27 19.62
CA ILE A 55 5.70 -3.76 18.90
C ILE A 55 5.32 -5.17 19.37
N GLY A 56 6.31 -6.06 19.55
CA GLY A 56 6.08 -7.40 20.08
C GLY A 56 5.45 -7.40 21.47
N VAL A 57 6.05 -6.64 22.40
CA VAL A 57 5.55 -6.50 23.79
C VAL A 57 4.13 -5.93 23.81
N LEU A 58 3.89 -4.82 23.10
CA LEU A 58 2.57 -4.18 23.03
C LEU A 58 1.52 -5.11 22.43
N THR A 59 1.89 -5.93 21.44
CA THR A 59 0.96 -6.91 20.84
C THR A 59 0.55 -7.97 21.87
N VAL A 60 1.50 -8.49 22.66
CA VAL A 60 1.21 -9.46 23.72
C VAL A 60 0.34 -8.85 24.82
N GLU A 61 0.64 -7.62 25.27
CA GLU A 61 -0.17 -6.91 26.27
C GLU A 61 -1.58 -6.63 25.78
N LEU A 62 -1.73 -6.28 24.51
CA LEU A 62 -3.02 -6.03 23.87
C LEU A 62 -3.87 -7.31 23.85
N GLU A 63 -3.30 -8.45 23.43
CA GLU A 63 -4.02 -9.73 23.44
C GLU A 63 -4.35 -10.20 24.86
N LYS A 64 -3.44 -10.02 25.82
CA LYS A 64 -3.71 -10.29 27.24
C LYS A 64 -4.88 -9.45 27.76
N THR A 65 -4.86 -8.14 27.49
CA THR A 65 -5.91 -7.22 27.92
C THR A 65 -7.25 -7.54 27.28
N LYS A 66 -7.27 -7.94 26.00
CA LYS A 66 -8.49 -8.44 25.34
C LYS A 66 -9.05 -9.68 26.04
N ALA A 67 -8.20 -10.66 26.33
CA ALA A 67 -8.63 -11.88 27.01
C ALA A 67 -9.18 -11.59 28.41
N ASP A 68 -8.54 -10.69 29.15
CA ASP A 68 -9.00 -10.27 30.48
C ASP A 68 -10.32 -9.48 30.42
N ASN A 69 -10.51 -8.62 29.41
CA ASN A 69 -11.78 -7.94 29.17
C ASN A 69 -12.94 -8.90 28.90
N VAL A 70 -12.72 -9.94 28.08
CA VAL A 70 -13.74 -10.98 27.82
C VAL A 70 -14.12 -11.71 29.10
N LYS A 71 -13.13 -12.09 29.92
CA LYS A 71 -13.37 -12.73 31.22
C LYS A 71 -14.14 -11.81 32.18
N LEU A 72 -13.78 -10.53 32.22
CA LEU A 72 -14.46 -9.55 33.07
C LEU A 72 -15.91 -9.35 32.63
N TYR A 73 -16.17 -9.26 31.33
CA TYR A 73 -17.52 -9.24 30.78
C TYR A 73 -18.33 -10.47 31.22
N GLY A 74 -17.75 -11.67 31.12
CA GLY A 74 -18.38 -12.90 31.60
C GLY A 74 -18.73 -12.85 33.08
N LYS A 75 -17.83 -12.34 33.94
CA LYS A 75 -18.11 -12.15 35.37
C LYS A 75 -19.23 -11.16 35.64
N ILE A 76 -19.24 -10.01 34.93
CA ILE A 76 -20.29 -8.99 35.06
C ILE A 76 -21.64 -9.59 34.68
N ARG A 77 -21.73 -10.29 33.54
CA ARG A 77 -22.97 -10.93 33.09
C ARG A 77 -23.43 -12.02 34.07
N TYR A 78 -22.53 -12.88 34.55
CA TYR A 78 -22.87 -13.89 35.55
C TYR A 78 -23.45 -13.28 36.83
N VAL A 79 -22.84 -12.21 37.35
CA VAL A 79 -23.33 -11.51 38.54
C VAL A 79 -24.66 -10.81 38.27
N GLN A 80 -24.82 -10.16 37.11
CA GLN A 80 -26.07 -9.52 36.70
C GLN A 80 -27.20 -10.54 36.59
N ASP A 81 -26.99 -11.66 35.89
CA ASP A 81 -28.00 -12.71 35.69
C ASP A 81 -28.37 -13.37 37.04
N TYR A 82 -27.39 -13.64 37.91
CA TYR A 82 -27.65 -14.14 39.28
C TYR A 82 -28.40 -13.12 40.15
N SER A 83 -28.07 -11.83 40.03
CA SER A 83 -28.79 -10.76 40.73
C SER A 83 -30.23 -10.61 40.23
N LEU A 84 -30.46 -10.76 38.91
CA LEU A 84 -31.79 -10.76 38.31
C LEU A 84 -32.61 -11.97 38.78
N GLU A 85 -32.03 -13.17 38.82
CA GLU A 85 -32.67 -14.37 39.35
C GLU A 85 -33.10 -14.17 40.82
N LYS A 86 -32.23 -13.53 41.62
CA LYS A 86 -32.52 -13.17 43.02
C LYS A 86 -33.60 -12.08 43.16
N LEU A 87 -33.68 -11.13 42.23
CA LEU A 87 -34.68 -10.05 42.20
C LEU A 87 -36.04 -10.52 41.66
N VAL A 88 -36.09 -11.50 40.76
CA VAL A 88 -37.33 -12.15 40.33
C VAL A 88 -37.96 -12.94 41.49
N SER A 89 -37.15 -13.44 42.42
CA SER A 89 -37.61 -14.08 43.67
C SER A 89 -38.05 -13.10 44.78
N ARG A 90 -37.71 -11.81 44.67
CA ARG A 90 -38.13 -10.74 45.59
C ARG A 90 -38.71 -9.59 44.78
N GLY A 91 -39.96 -9.75 44.36
CA GLY A 91 -40.66 -8.85 43.45
C GLY A 91 -40.43 -7.36 43.74
N SER A 92 -39.62 -6.71 42.91
CA SER A 92 -39.74 -5.30 42.53
C SER A 92 -38.70 -4.98 41.45
N LYS A 93 -39.13 -4.84 40.20
CA LYS A 93 -38.27 -4.38 39.09
C LYS A 93 -38.02 -2.88 39.27
N LYS A 94 -36.82 -2.49 39.67
CA LYS A 94 -36.32 -1.13 39.43
C LYS A 94 -35.33 -1.20 38.27
N SER A 95 -35.81 -0.84 37.09
CA SER A 95 -35.01 -0.67 35.89
C SER A 95 -34.02 0.47 36.15
N TYR A 96 -32.74 0.15 36.34
CA TYR A 96 -31.69 1.15 36.20
C TYR A 96 -31.56 1.38 34.69
N GLU A 97 -32.21 2.43 34.17
CA GLU A 97 -31.81 3.05 32.92
C GLU A 97 -30.39 3.60 33.09
N ASP A 98 -29.44 2.96 32.42
CA ASP A 98 -28.05 3.39 32.34
C ASP A 98 -27.92 4.47 31.26
N VAL A 99 -27.71 5.71 31.70
CA VAL A 99 -27.69 6.94 30.90
C VAL A 99 -26.35 7.15 30.16
N GLU A 100 -25.53 6.11 29.97
CA GLU A 100 -24.20 6.17 29.32
C GLU A 100 -24.09 5.28 28.04
N THR A 101 -25.22 4.89 27.46
CA THR A 101 -25.31 3.78 26.49
C THR A 101 -24.81 4.08 25.05
N GLY A 102 -24.37 5.31 24.73
CA GLY A 102 -23.97 5.67 23.36
C GLY A 102 -22.63 5.08 22.90
N PHE A 103 -21.63 5.04 23.78
CA PHE A 103 -20.27 4.56 23.46
C PHE A 103 -19.95 3.20 24.11
N SER A 104 -20.52 2.94 25.29
CA SER A 104 -20.36 1.67 26.01
C SER A 104 -21.01 0.50 25.27
N SER A 105 -22.18 0.72 24.64
CA SER A 105 -22.94 -0.31 23.93
C SER A 105 -22.16 -0.99 22.80
N ASP A 106 -21.35 -0.24 22.06
CA ASP A 106 -20.64 -0.78 20.89
C ASP A 106 -19.43 -1.65 21.33
N VAL A 107 -18.76 -1.21 22.40
CA VAL A 107 -17.68 -1.98 23.05
C VAL A 107 -18.25 -3.22 23.75
N GLU A 108 -19.36 -3.07 24.46
CA GLU A 108 -20.08 -4.16 25.12
C GLU A 108 -20.56 -5.20 24.10
N SER A 109 -21.16 -4.77 23.00
CA SER A 109 -21.64 -5.63 21.91
C SER A 109 -20.51 -6.45 21.29
N LYS A 110 -19.32 -5.85 21.14
CA LYS A 110 -18.13 -6.55 20.64
C LYS A 110 -17.68 -7.67 21.58
N TYR A 111 -17.58 -7.41 22.89
CA TYR A 111 -17.15 -8.43 23.86
C TYR A 111 -18.24 -9.45 24.16
N LYS A 112 -19.52 -9.04 24.14
CA LYS A 112 -20.69 -9.92 24.18
C LYS A 112 -20.66 -10.97 23.08
N LYS A 113 -20.43 -10.55 21.84
CA LYS A 113 -20.34 -11.45 20.69
C LYS A 113 -19.19 -12.45 20.85
N ILE A 114 -18.01 -12.00 21.27
CA ILE A 114 -16.84 -12.86 21.50
C ILE A 114 -17.14 -13.90 22.59
N TYR A 115 -17.82 -13.49 23.66
CA TYR A 115 -18.21 -14.37 24.76
C TYR A 115 -19.28 -15.40 24.35
N GLU A 116 -20.33 -14.99 23.63
CA GLU A 116 -21.37 -15.88 23.13
C GLU A 116 -20.84 -16.90 22.12
N GLU A 117 -19.87 -16.50 21.30
CA GLU A 117 -19.17 -17.40 20.36
C GLU A 117 -18.32 -18.45 21.11
N ASP A 118 -17.67 -18.09 22.22
CA ASP A 118 -16.81 -18.97 23.01
C ASP A 118 -17.59 -19.90 23.96
N ILE A 119 -18.73 -19.43 24.50
CA ILE A 119 -19.58 -20.21 25.42
C ILE A 119 -20.40 -21.29 24.72
N ASN A 120 -20.76 -21.11 23.45
CA ASN A 120 -21.71 -21.99 22.80
C ASN A 120 -21.00 -23.24 22.24
N PRO A 121 -21.17 -24.45 22.83
CA PRO A 121 -20.41 -25.64 22.43
C PRO A 121 -20.70 -26.08 20.98
N PHE A 122 -21.81 -25.63 20.40
CA PHE A 122 -22.18 -25.87 19.00
C PHE A 122 -21.72 -24.78 18.02
N ALA A 123 -21.30 -23.60 18.49
CA ALA A 123 -20.80 -22.53 17.61
C ALA A 123 -19.40 -22.84 17.10
N ALA A 124 -18.51 -23.35 17.96
CA ALA A 124 -17.17 -23.80 17.56
C ALA A 124 -17.23 -24.95 16.55
N PHE A 125 -18.18 -25.89 16.72
CA PHE A 125 -18.38 -27.02 15.82
C PHE A 125 -19.07 -26.62 14.50
N SER A 126 -20.13 -25.80 14.54
CA SER A 126 -20.80 -25.33 13.31
C SER A 126 -19.97 -24.33 12.51
N LYS A 127 -19.08 -23.56 13.16
CA LYS A 127 -18.10 -22.70 12.49
C LYS A 127 -17.03 -23.55 11.79
N LYS A 128 -16.55 -24.62 12.43
CA LYS A 128 -15.59 -25.56 11.82
C LYS A 128 -16.21 -26.33 10.64
N GLU A 129 -17.47 -26.75 10.74
CA GLU A 129 -18.22 -27.40 9.66
C GLU A 129 -18.54 -26.45 8.50
N ARG A 130 -18.97 -25.20 8.79
CA ARG A 130 -19.14 -24.15 7.76
C ARG A 130 -17.82 -23.80 7.08
N ASP A 131 -16.73 -23.63 7.84
CA ASP A 131 -15.41 -23.28 7.30
C ASP A 131 -14.83 -24.42 6.41
N GLN A 132 -15.16 -25.69 6.68
CA GLN A 132 -14.80 -26.84 5.82
C GLN A 132 -15.66 -26.91 4.55
N ARG A 133 -16.98 -26.73 4.65
CA ARG A 133 -17.90 -26.69 3.49
C ARG A 133 -17.64 -25.48 2.57
N TYR A 134 -17.19 -24.34 3.11
CA TYR A 134 -16.77 -23.18 2.33
C TYR A 134 -15.44 -23.40 1.57
N LYS A 135 -14.55 -24.26 2.06
CA LYS A 135 -13.27 -24.58 1.39
C LYS A 135 -13.45 -25.56 0.23
N GLU A 136 -14.45 -26.43 0.27
CA GLU A 136 -14.72 -27.41 -0.80
C GLU A 136 -15.65 -26.88 -1.91
N LEU A 137 -16.40 -25.80 -1.69
CA LEU A 137 -17.32 -25.22 -2.68
C LEU A 137 -17.00 -23.75 -3.10
N GLY A 138 -16.04 -23.10 -2.46
CA GLY A 138 -15.88 -21.62 -2.51
C GLY A 138 -14.72 -21.04 -3.32
N LEU A 139 -14.13 -21.76 -4.29
CA LEU A 139 -13.08 -21.18 -5.16
C LEU A 139 -13.61 -20.70 -6.52
N ARG A 140 -14.59 -21.37 -7.14
CA ARG A 140 -15.19 -20.91 -8.43
C ARG A 140 -16.24 -19.83 -8.24
N ASP A 141 -17.13 -19.95 -7.25
CA ASP A 141 -18.19 -18.95 -7.02
C ASP A 141 -17.67 -17.64 -6.42
N LYS A 142 -16.54 -17.69 -5.70
CA LYS A 142 -15.92 -16.51 -5.09
C LYS A 142 -15.30 -15.57 -6.13
N ILE A 143 -14.84 -16.10 -7.26
CA ILE A 143 -14.32 -15.31 -8.38
C ILE A 143 -15.48 -14.71 -9.19
N THR A 144 -16.53 -15.48 -9.46
CA THR A 144 -17.71 -15.01 -10.23
C THR A 144 -18.48 -13.92 -9.49
N LEU A 145 -18.78 -14.11 -8.19
CA LEU A 145 -19.52 -13.13 -7.40
C LEU A 145 -18.68 -11.91 -7.00
N SER A 146 -17.37 -12.07 -6.80
CA SER A 146 -16.46 -10.94 -6.55
C SER A 146 -16.31 -10.07 -7.79
N SER A 147 -16.14 -10.67 -8.98
CA SER A 147 -16.08 -9.91 -10.24
C SER A 147 -17.40 -9.15 -10.50
N GLY A 148 -18.56 -9.78 -10.23
CA GLY A 148 -19.86 -9.12 -10.39
C GLY A 148 -20.10 -7.96 -9.41
N ARG A 149 -19.78 -8.12 -8.12
CA ARG A 149 -19.92 -7.03 -7.13
C ARG A 149 -18.84 -5.95 -7.25
N PHE A 150 -17.64 -6.31 -7.69
CA PHE A 150 -16.56 -5.36 -7.96
C PHE A 150 -16.94 -4.43 -9.12
N LEU A 151 -17.68 -4.93 -10.12
CA LEU A 151 -18.22 -4.11 -11.19
C LEU A 151 -19.40 -3.22 -10.73
N LEU A 152 -20.32 -3.72 -9.90
CA LEU A 152 -21.52 -2.96 -9.50
C LEU A 152 -21.28 -1.93 -8.37
N GLY A 153 -20.32 -2.16 -7.48
CA GLY A 153 -20.15 -1.37 -6.25
C GLY A 153 -18.87 -0.55 -6.14
N ASN A 154 -17.88 -0.76 -7.01
CA ASN A 154 -16.58 -0.12 -6.84
C ASN A 154 -16.50 1.20 -7.61
N LYS A 155 -16.18 2.31 -6.93
CA LYS A 155 -15.95 3.64 -7.54
C LYS A 155 -14.99 3.55 -8.74
N TYR A 156 -14.00 2.64 -8.66
CA TYR A 156 -13.03 2.40 -9.71
C TYR A 156 -13.61 1.72 -10.97
N ALA A 157 -14.62 0.86 -10.86
CA ALA A 157 -15.23 0.20 -12.03
C ALA A 157 -16.00 1.20 -12.88
N ARG A 158 -16.74 2.12 -12.24
CA ARG A 158 -17.40 3.24 -12.94
C ARG A 158 -16.36 4.11 -13.64
N THR A 159 -15.32 4.52 -12.91
CA THR A 159 -14.22 5.31 -13.47
C THR A 159 -13.54 4.60 -14.65
N PHE A 160 -13.33 3.29 -14.58
CA PHE A 160 -12.75 2.50 -15.68
C PHE A 160 -13.63 2.50 -16.94
N ILE A 161 -14.95 2.34 -16.81
CA ILE A 161 -15.88 2.40 -17.96
C ILE A 161 -15.91 3.80 -18.58
N PHE A 162 -15.91 4.85 -17.75
CA PHE A 162 -15.81 6.24 -18.24
C PHE A 162 -14.51 6.47 -19.02
N PHE A 163 -13.37 6.00 -18.49
CA PHE A 163 -12.07 6.10 -19.18
C PHE A 163 -12.01 5.24 -20.45
N TYR A 164 -12.63 4.07 -20.45
CA TYR A 164 -12.72 3.21 -21.62
C TYR A 164 -13.56 3.88 -22.73
N SER A 165 -14.72 4.45 -22.37
CA SER A 165 -15.57 5.17 -23.31
C SER A 165 -14.87 6.39 -23.90
N ILE A 166 -14.22 7.22 -23.09
CA ILE A 166 -13.52 8.42 -23.59
C ILE A 166 -12.32 8.03 -24.47
N GLY A 167 -11.55 7.00 -24.08
CA GLY A 167 -10.43 6.50 -24.87
C GLY A 167 -10.86 5.95 -26.22
N LEU A 168 -11.95 5.18 -26.24
CA LEU A 168 -12.51 4.64 -27.48
C LEU A 168 -13.02 5.77 -28.40
N HIS A 169 -13.68 6.79 -27.85
CA HIS A 169 -14.10 7.95 -28.64
C HIS A 169 -12.89 8.69 -29.21
N LEU A 170 -11.88 9.00 -28.41
CA LEU A 170 -10.65 9.65 -28.88
C LEU A 170 -9.95 8.84 -29.96
N LEU A 171 -9.91 7.51 -29.82
CA LEU A 171 -9.31 6.63 -30.81
C LEU A 171 -10.08 6.64 -32.14
N VAL A 172 -11.41 6.57 -32.10
CA VAL A 172 -12.24 6.64 -33.31
C VAL A 172 -12.11 8.00 -33.97
N PHE A 173 -12.19 9.10 -33.20
CA PHE A 173 -11.97 10.45 -33.73
C PHE A 173 -10.57 10.61 -34.32
N THR A 174 -9.53 10.06 -33.70
CA THR A 174 -8.17 10.10 -34.23
C THR A 174 -8.04 9.27 -35.51
N CYS A 175 -8.68 8.10 -35.57
CA CYS A 175 -8.71 7.26 -36.77
C CYS A 175 -9.42 7.97 -37.92
N LEU A 176 -10.58 8.56 -37.67
CA LEU A 176 -11.32 9.35 -38.64
C LEU A 176 -10.55 10.60 -39.06
N TYR A 177 -9.91 11.30 -38.13
CA TYR A 177 -9.08 12.46 -38.44
C TYR A 177 -7.87 12.08 -39.30
N ARG A 178 -7.20 10.96 -39.00
CA ARG A 178 -6.08 10.44 -39.79
C ARG A 178 -6.54 9.99 -41.18
N MET A 179 -7.63 9.25 -41.28
CA MET A 179 -8.19 8.82 -42.57
C MET A 179 -8.71 10.01 -43.39
N SER A 180 -9.34 10.98 -42.74
CA SER A 180 -9.78 12.22 -43.36
C SER A 180 -8.58 13.03 -43.85
N ALA A 181 -7.56 13.25 -43.02
CA ALA A 181 -6.34 13.97 -43.40
C ALA A 181 -5.57 13.26 -44.53
N LEU A 182 -5.48 11.92 -44.48
CA LEU A 182 -4.90 11.11 -45.55
C LEU A 182 -5.73 11.23 -46.83
N SER A 183 -7.06 11.16 -46.75
CA SER A 183 -7.96 11.35 -47.90
C SER A 183 -7.86 12.77 -48.47
N TYR A 184 -7.73 13.79 -47.61
CA TYR A 184 -7.51 15.17 -48.03
C TYR A 184 -6.16 15.31 -48.76
N LEU A 185 -5.09 14.67 -48.27
CA LEU A 185 -3.81 14.64 -49.00
C LEU A 185 -3.90 13.83 -50.31
N SER A 186 -4.64 12.73 -50.33
CA SER A 186 -4.85 11.94 -51.54
C SER A 186 -5.62 12.72 -52.60
N THR A 187 -6.64 13.50 -52.23
CA THR A 187 -7.39 14.32 -53.20
C THR A 187 -6.54 15.47 -53.74
N THR A 188 -5.67 16.08 -52.93
CA THR A 188 -4.75 17.11 -53.43
C THR A 188 -3.65 16.51 -54.31
N ASN A 189 -3.08 15.36 -53.93
CA ASN A 189 -2.09 14.65 -54.75
C ASN A 189 -2.68 14.21 -56.10
N MET A 190 -3.96 13.81 -56.14
CA MET A 190 -4.65 13.52 -57.42
C MET A 190 -4.84 14.79 -58.25
N GLN A 191 -5.13 15.93 -57.62
CA GLN A 191 -5.21 17.22 -58.31
C GLN A 191 -3.84 17.61 -58.91
N ASP A 192 -2.75 17.42 -58.17
CA ASP A 192 -1.38 17.72 -58.61
C ASP A 192 -0.92 16.81 -59.76
N GLU A 193 -1.24 15.51 -59.73
CA GLU A 193 -0.96 14.57 -60.84
C GLU A 193 -1.67 14.99 -62.13
N HIS A 194 -2.95 15.38 -62.03
CA HIS A 194 -3.72 15.84 -63.18
C HIS A 194 -3.23 17.19 -63.74
N VAL A 195 -2.82 18.13 -62.88
CA VAL A 195 -2.23 19.42 -63.30
C VAL A 195 -0.85 19.21 -63.93
N LEU A 196 0.00 18.32 -63.38
CA LEU A 196 1.29 17.97 -63.96
C LEU A 196 1.13 17.28 -65.31
N LYS A 197 0.15 16.38 -65.47
CA LYS A 197 -0.17 15.75 -66.76
C LYS A 197 -0.66 16.76 -67.80
N ALA A 198 -1.51 17.69 -67.39
CA ALA A 198 -2.00 18.75 -68.28
C ALA A 198 -0.86 19.70 -68.69
N GLY A 199 0.01 20.10 -67.75
CA GLY A 199 1.18 20.92 -68.04
C GLY A 199 2.17 20.23 -68.99
N ASN A 200 2.46 18.94 -68.77
CA ASN A 200 3.39 18.19 -69.63
C ASN A 200 2.80 17.91 -71.02
N ALA A 201 1.48 17.74 -71.15
CA ALA A 201 0.82 17.60 -72.44
C ALA A 201 0.83 18.91 -73.26
N VAL A 202 0.69 20.07 -72.61
CA VAL A 202 0.78 21.38 -73.28
C VAL A 202 2.20 21.67 -73.76
N LEU A 203 3.23 21.26 -73.00
CA LEU A 203 4.64 21.45 -73.36
C LEU A 203 5.10 20.57 -74.54
N HIS A 204 4.37 19.51 -74.88
CA HIS A 204 4.69 18.62 -76.01
C HIS A 204 3.99 19.04 -77.33
N VAL A 205 3.15 20.08 -77.28
CA VAL A 205 2.39 20.62 -78.44
C VAL A 205 2.95 21.98 -78.91
N LEU A 206 3.88 22.58 -78.15
CA LEU A 206 4.71 23.71 -78.54
C LEU A 206 6.08 23.25 -79.05
#